data_AF-A0A449IN76-F1
#
_entry.id   AF-A0A449IN76-F1
#
_cell.length_a   1.000
_cell.length_b   1.000
_cell.length_c   1.000
_cell.angle_alpha   90.00
_cell.angle_beta   90.00
_cell.angle_gamma   90.00
#
_symmetry.space_group_name_H-M   'P 1'
#
loop_
_entity.id
_entity.type
_entity.pdbx_description
1 polymer ?
#
loop_
_entity_poly.entity_id
_entity_poly.type
_entity_poly.pdbx_seq_one_letter_code
_entity_poly.pdbx_strand_id
1 'polypeptide(L)'
;MIHVRGKGKLIGELRPADNEWLSDVIEIRSDYDEQLLSTYLQHEDEWIEIKTVRTESPRTRALNIIKGDARKLYALSEWHLHKATVHSMSTRYPQEVEEELIREANKLDKLATELHLALQTQAEDSRSQDDQTLIDSMRSAAQKMIREGREMRIKLSFELPPTHGNLQYLIDEKQVQIAGLGKRIPLTGERQDYMQEYAVNDRQGSPLWYAHFHYDEAHTPKANYTAAHLKTKEQRKFSYIVQLDKAKTAPAIVNVHRGQIGKDLAERWFLPLAD
;
A
#
# COMPACT_ATOMS: atom_id res chain seq x y z
N MET A 1 -1.00 54.11 -10.95
CA MET A 1 -1.31 53.60 -9.59
C MET A 1 -2.72 53.07 -9.61
N ILE A 2 -2.92 51.83 -9.15
CA ILE A 2 -4.21 51.13 -9.13
C ILE A 2 -4.62 50.80 -7.71
N HIS A 3 -5.92 50.60 -7.49
CA HIS A 3 -6.44 50.07 -6.23
C HIS A 3 -6.99 48.66 -6.46
N VAL A 4 -6.38 47.68 -5.80
CA VAL A 4 -6.78 46.27 -5.90
C VAL A 4 -7.44 45.86 -4.60
N ARG A 5 -8.68 45.36 -4.68
CA ARG A 5 -9.45 44.90 -3.53
C ARG A 5 -8.68 43.81 -2.77
N GLY A 6 -8.44 44.03 -1.48
CA GLY A 6 -7.67 43.12 -0.62
C GLY A 6 -6.14 43.25 -0.67
N LYS A 7 -5.58 44.01 -1.62
CA LYS A 7 -4.12 44.28 -1.70
C LYS A 7 -3.76 45.77 -1.52
N GLY A 8 -4.73 46.68 -1.60
CA GLY A 8 -4.50 48.11 -1.43
C GLY A 8 -4.00 48.80 -2.70
N LYS A 9 -3.25 49.90 -2.55
CA LYS A 9 -2.71 50.66 -3.69
C LYS A 9 -1.45 49.99 -4.23
N LEU A 10 -1.40 49.77 -5.53
CA LEU A 10 -0.24 49.22 -6.24
C LEU A 10 0.22 50.18 -7.33
N ILE A 11 1.53 50.17 -7.59
CA ILE A 11 2.16 50.93 -8.68
C ILE A 11 2.67 49.90 -9.69
N GLY A 12 2.30 50.09 -10.95
CA GLY A 12 2.68 49.21 -12.05
C GLY A 12 2.67 50.02 -13.34
N GLU A 13 3.19 49.41 -14.39
CA GLU A 13 3.32 50.02 -15.71
C GLU A 13 2.10 49.68 -16.56
N LEU A 14 1.56 50.69 -17.25
CA LEU A 14 0.47 50.50 -18.19
C LEU A 14 1.02 49.88 -19.46
N ARG A 15 0.50 48.70 -19.81
CA ARG A 15 0.71 48.07 -21.10
C ARG A 15 -0.57 48.19 -21.92
N PRO A 16 -0.55 48.98 -23.02
CA PRO A 16 -1.71 49.11 -23.89
C PRO A 16 -2.10 47.79 -24.54
N ALA A 17 -3.37 47.67 -24.94
CA ALA A 17 -3.84 46.56 -25.75
C ALA A 17 -2.97 46.36 -27.00
N ASP A 18 -2.55 45.11 -27.24
CA ASP A 18 -1.72 44.69 -28.36
C ASP A 18 -2.17 43.30 -28.87
N ASN A 19 -1.34 42.62 -29.67
CA ASN A 19 -1.67 41.27 -30.15
C ASN A 19 -1.72 40.21 -29.02
N GLU A 20 -1.16 40.50 -27.85
CA GLU A 20 -1.13 39.61 -26.68
C GLU A 20 -2.30 39.93 -25.72
N TRP A 21 -2.73 41.20 -25.65
CA TRP A 21 -3.81 41.65 -24.77
C TRP A 21 -4.93 42.39 -25.52
N LEU A 22 -6.15 41.88 -25.42
CA LEU A 22 -7.35 42.49 -26.01
C LEU A 22 -7.79 43.82 -25.34
N SER A 23 -7.13 44.23 -24.27
CA SER A 23 -7.45 45.42 -23.46
C SER A 23 -6.20 45.87 -22.70
N ASP A 24 -6.20 47.12 -22.24
CA ASP A 24 -5.08 47.65 -21.45
C ASP A 24 -4.92 46.87 -20.14
N VAL A 25 -3.70 46.48 -19.84
CA VAL A 25 -3.34 45.77 -18.61
C VAL A 25 -2.28 46.56 -17.84
N ILE A 26 -2.20 46.32 -16.53
CA ILE A 26 -1.14 46.85 -15.69
C ILE A 26 -0.24 45.72 -15.23
N GLU A 27 1.03 45.81 -15.60
CA GLU A 27 2.06 44.89 -15.17
C GLU A 27 2.75 45.45 -13.92
N ILE A 28 2.83 44.63 -12.87
CA ILE A 28 3.65 44.90 -11.69
C ILE A 28 4.92 44.08 -11.83
N ARG A 29 6.06 44.76 -11.90
CA ARG A 29 7.39 44.16 -11.99
C ARG A 29 8.15 44.37 -10.69
N SER A 30 9.11 43.49 -10.44
CA SER A 30 10.06 43.61 -9.34
C SER A 30 11.06 44.73 -9.63
N ASP A 31 11.24 45.67 -8.68
CA ASP A 31 12.19 46.78 -8.80
C ASP A 31 13.66 46.32 -8.84
N TYR A 32 13.94 45.06 -8.49
CA TYR A 32 15.29 44.53 -8.39
C TYR A 32 15.80 43.88 -9.69
N ASP A 33 14.93 43.18 -10.42
CA ASP A 33 15.29 42.36 -11.58
C ASP A 33 14.32 42.49 -12.76
N GLU A 34 13.39 43.45 -12.71
CA GLU A 34 12.32 43.68 -13.68
C GLU A 34 11.42 42.46 -13.96
N GLN A 35 11.48 41.43 -13.10
CA GLN A 35 10.67 40.24 -13.27
C GLN A 35 9.18 40.58 -13.12
N LEU A 36 8.36 40.17 -14.10
CA LEU A 36 6.90 40.31 -14.01
C LEU A 36 6.36 39.49 -12.83
N LEU A 37 5.79 40.20 -11.84
CA LEU A 37 5.21 39.61 -10.63
C LEU A 37 3.72 39.31 -10.82
N SER A 38 2.98 40.22 -11.44
CA SER A 38 1.54 40.07 -11.68
C SER A 38 1.05 41.00 -12.78
N THR A 39 0.00 40.59 -13.48
CA THR A 39 -0.69 41.41 -14.50
C THR A 39 -2.13 41.61 -14.04
N TYR A 40 -2.63 42.85 -14.13
CA TYR A 40 -3.99 43.21 -13.74
C TYR A 40 -4.77 43.73 -14.95
N LEU A 41 -6.01 43.30 -15.10
CA LEU A 41 -6.94 43.83 -16.08
C LEU A 41 -8.01 44.65 -15.35
N GLN A 42 -8.36 45.81 -15.91
CA GLN A 42 -9.49 46.58 -15.41
C GLN A 42 -10.80 45.97 -15.88
N HIS A 43 -11.67 45.63 -14.93
CA HIS A 43 -13.02 45.17 -15.19
C HIS A 43 -13.98 46.05 -14.39
N GLU A 44 -14.77 46.86 -15.09
CA GLU A 44 -15.58 47.94 -14.49
C GLU A 44 -14.69 48.90 -13.66
N ASP A 45 -14.98 49.07 -12.37
CA ASP A 45 -14.23 49.93 -11.45
C ASP A 45 -13.19 49.17 -10.60
N GLU A 46 -12.98 47.86 -10.83
CA GLU A 46 -12.03 47.03 -10.09
C GLU A 46 -10.89 46.49 -10.98
N TRP A 47 -9.68 46.42 -10.41
CA TRP A 47 -8.52 45.79 -11.03
C TRP A 47 -8.42 44.33 -10.59
N ILE A 48 -8.53 43.40 -11.55
CA ILE A 48 -8.53 41.95 -11.31
C ILE A 48 -7.17 41.37 -11.73
N GLU A 49 -6.53 40.64 -10.83
CA GLU A 49 -5.26 39.94 -11.10
C GLU A 49 -5.47 38.76 -12.05
N ILE A 50 -4.81 38.79 -13.20
CA ILE A 50 -4.73 37.67 -14.13
C ILE A 50 -3.66 36.71 -13.57
N LYS A 51 -4.11 35.62 -12.96
CA LYS A 51 -3.21 34.53 -12.56
C LYS A 51 -2.76 33.77 -13.80
N THR A 52 -1.66 34.20 -14.42
CA THR A 52 -0.96 33.37 -15.40
C THR A 52 -0.41 32.15 -14.67
N VAL A 53 -1.10 31.01 -14.84
CA VAL A 53 -0.58 29.71 -14.40
C VAL A 53 0.64 29.42 -15.26
N ARG A 54 1.83 29.81 -14.77
CA ARG A 54 3.10 29.47 -15.40
C ARG A 54 3.20 27.94 -15.37
N THR A 55 2.91 27.29 -16.49
CA THR A 55 3.13 25.86 -16.64
C THR A 55 4.65 25.68 -16.65
N GLU A 56 5.23 25.17 -15.57
CA GLU A 56 6.62 24.77 -15.59
C GLU A 56 6.76 23.69 -16.67
N SER A 57 7.47 23.99 -17.76
CA SER A 57 7.82 22.98 -18.75
C SER A 57 8.56 21.84 -18.04
N PRO A 58 8.15 20.57 -18.23
CA PRO A 58 8.82 19.46 -17.55
C PRO A 58 10.31 19.50 -17.89
N ARG A 59 11.17 19.60 -16.88
CA ARG A 59 12.62 19.50 -17.06
C ARG A 59 12.94 18.06 -17.49
N THR A 60 13.03 17.83 -18.79
CA THR A 60 13.46 16.53 -19.33
C THR A 60 14.92 16.29 -18.96
N ARG A 61 15.17 15.27 -18.14
CA ARG A 61 16.53 14.84 -17.79
C ARG A 61 17.26 14.37 -19.05
N ALA A 62 18.57 14.61 -19.10
CA ALA A 62 19.38 14.21 -20.25
C ALA A 62 19.42 12.67 -20.39
N LEU A 63 19.27 12.17 -21.62
CA LEU A 63 19.13 10.73 -21.90
C LEU A 63 20.32 9.90 -21.37
N ASN A 64 21.54 10.42 -21.44
CA ASN A 64 22.73 9.76 -20.90
C ASN A 64 22.66 9.56 -19.37
N ILE A 65 22.08 10.51 -18.64
CA ILE A 65 21.86 10.41 -17.20
C ILE A 65 20.82 9.33 -16.90
N ILE A 66 19.69 9.33 -17.63
CA ILE A 66 18.64 8.31 -17.48
C ILE A 66 19.20 6.90 -17.73
N LYS A 67 19.98 6.71 -18.81
CA LYS A 67 20.65 5.42 -19.10
C LYS A 67 21.61 5.00 -17.99
N GLY A 68 22.40 5.93 -17.47
CA GLY A 68 23.35 5.67 -16.38
C GLY A 68 22.63 5.19 -15.12
N ASP A 69 21.55 5.86 -14.74
CA ASP A 69 20.76 5.50 -13.56
C ASP A 69 19.98 4.19 -13.76
N ALA A 70 19.46 3.95 -14.97
CA ALA A 70 18.78 2.71 -15.32
C ALA A 70 19.69 1.49 -15.15
N ARG A 71 20.93 1.56 -15.64
CA ARG A 71 21.92 0.49 -15.47
C ARG A 71 22.28 0.25 -14.01
N LYS A 72 22.49 1.32 -13.24
CA LYS A 72 22.80 1.22 -11.80
C LYS A 72 21.65 0.56 -11.04
N LEU A 73 20.43 1.02 -11.26
CA LEU A 73 19.26 0.49 -10.56
C LEU A 73 18.99 -0.96 -10.94
N TYR A 74 19.11 -1.30 -12.23
CA TYR A 74 18.98 -2.67 -12.69
C TYR A 74 20.04 -3.60 -12.06
N ALA A 75 21.30 -3.16 -11.97
CA ALA A 75 22.38 -3.93 -11.34
C ALA A 75 22.13 -4.21 -9.84
N LEU A 76 21.36 -3.37 -9.15
CA LEU A 76 20.98 -3.57 -7.74
C LEU A 76 19.78 -4.50 -7.55
N SER A 77 19.08 -4.89 -8.61
CA SER A 77 17.82 -5.65 -8.51
C SER A 77 17.98 -6.99 -7.76
N GLU A 78 19.00 -7.79 -8.09
CA GLU A 78 19.25 -9.06 -7.41
C GLU A 78 19.71 -8.87 -5.96
N TRP A 79 20.39 -7.76 -5.64
CA TRP A 79 20.73 -7.42 -4.25
C TRP A 79 19.48 -7.13 -3.43
N HIS A 80 18.52 -6.39 -3.97
CA HIS A 80 17.25 -6.12 -3.30
C HIS A 80 16.44 -7.39 -3.06
N LEU A 81 16.40 -8.31 -4.03
CA LEU A 81 15.80 -9.63 -3.86
C LEU A 81 16.48 -10.42 -2.74
N HIS A 82 17.81 -10.51 -2.75
CA HIS A 82 18.55 -11.21 -1.71
C HIS A 82 18.30 -10.61 -0.32
N LYS A 83 18.29 -9.29 -0.21
CA LYS A 83 18.02 -8.57 1.04
C LYS A 83 16.62 -8.88 1.57
N ALA A 84 15.60 -8.88 0.72
CA ALA A 84 14.23 -9.25 1.10
C ALA A 84 14.15 -10.71 1.57
N THR A 85 14.85 -11.63 0.90
CA THR A 85 14.96 -13.03 1.32
C THR A 85 15.58 -13.16 2.71
N VAL A 86 16.68 -12.45 3.00
CA VAL A 86 17.30 -12.45 4.34
C VAL A 86 16.36 -11.84 5.38
N HIS A 87 15.68 -10.73 5.05
CA HIS A 87 14.70 -10.09 5.93
C HIS A 87 13.54 -11.05 6.26
N SER A 88 13.06 -11.82 5.28
CA SER A 88 11.99 -12.80 5.45
C SER A 88 12.28 -13.85 6.54
N MET A 89 13.56 -14.17 6.79
CA MET A 89 13.96 -15.19 7.77
C MET A 89 13.77 -14.75 9.24
N SER A 90 13.58 -13.46 9.49
CA SER A 90 13.56 -12.91 10.87
C SER A 90 12.36 -12.02 11.16
N THR A 91 11.67 -11.51 10.13
CA THR A 91 10.50 -10.65 10.30
C THR A 91 9.31 -11.40 10.91
N ARG A 92 8.46 -10.64 11.61
CA ARG A 92 7.14 -11.09 12.08
C ARG A 92 5.99 -10.42 11.33
N TYR A 93 6.31 -9.64 10.29
CA TYR A 93 5.37 -8.82 9.54
C TYR A 93 5.51 -9.16 8.05
N PRO A 94 4.78 -10.18 7.55
CA PRO A 94 4.87 -10.63 6.16
C PRO A 94 4.71 -9.50 5.13
N GLN A 95 3.83 -8.53 5.42
CA GLN A 95 3.56 -7.40 4.53
C GLN A 95 4.80 -6.54 4.26
N GLU A 96 5.71 -6.40 5.22
CA GLU A 96 6.88 -5.51 5.07
C GLU A 96 7.85 -6.01 3.99
N VAL A 97 7.97 -7.33 3.84
CA VAL A 97 8.82 -7.97 2.82
C VAL A 97 8.26 -7.72 1.43
N GLU A 98 6.95 -7.88 1.26
CA GLU A 98 6.28 -7.60 -0.01
C GLU A 98 6.34 -6.11 -0.35
N GLU A 99 6.05 -5.23 0.62
CA GLU A 99 6.12 -3.78 0.42
C GLU A 99 7.54 -3.32 0.06
N GLU A 100 8.58 -3.93 0.63
CA GLU A 100 9.96 -3.68 0.25
C GLU A 100 10.21 -3.97 -1.22
N LEU A 101 9.82 -5.16 -1.69
CA LEU A 101 10.00 -5.55 -3.08
C LEU A 101 9.11 -4.75 -4.05
N ILE A 102 7.87 -4.43 -3.67
CA ILE A 102 6.99 -3.55 -4.45
C ILE A 102 7.60 -2.15 -4.59
N ARG A 103 8.19 -1.59 -3.52
CA ARG A 103 8.85 -0.28 -3.60
C ARG A 103 9.99 -0.28 -4.60
N GLU A 104 10.84 -1.30 -4.60
CA GLU A 104 11.97 -1.39 -5.54
C GLU A 104 11.52 -1.69 -6.97
N ALA A 105 10.52 -2.57 -7.14
CA ALA A 105 9.89 -2.84 -8.43
C ALA A 105 9.30 -1.57 -9.05
N ASN A 106 8.62 -0.74 -8.25
CA ASN A 106 8.07 0.53 -8.70
C ASN A 106 9.14 1.53 -9.15
N LYS A 107 10.33 1.54 -8.51
CA LYS A 107 11.45 2.39 -8.96
C LYS A 107 11.99 1.90 -10.31
N LEU A 108 12.15 0.58 -10.47
CA LEU A 108 12.58 -0.02 -11.73
C LEU A 108 11.61 0.30 -12.86
N ASP A 109 10.31 0.08 -12.65
CA ASP A 109 9.28 0.31 -13.67
C ASP A 109 9.15 1.80 -14.04
N LYS A 110 9.19 2.70 -13.05
CA LYS A 110 9.19 4.15 -13.30
C LYS A 110 10.38 4.58 -14.15
N LEU A 111 11.58 4.12 -13.82
CA LEU A 111 12.79 4.50 -14.55
C LEU A 111 12.87 3.84 -15.93
N ALA A 112 12.36 2.61 -16.07
CA ALA A 112 12.21 1.95 -17.36
C ALA A 112 11.20 2.71 -18.26
N THR A 113 10.11 3.20 -17.68
CA THR A 113 9.13 4.04 -18.38
C THR A 113 9.73 5.38 -18.79
N GLU A 114 10.48 6.04 -17.91
CA GLU A 114 11.20 7.28 -18.22
C GLU A 114 12.21 7.07 -19.36
N LEU A 115 13.01 6.00 -19.30
CA LEU A 115 13.97 5.66 -20.36
C LEU A 115 13.27 5.37 -21.68
N HIS A 116 12.17 4.61 -21.66
CA HIS A 116 11.39 4.31 -22.85
C HIS A 116 10.86 5.59 -23.51
N LEU A 117 10.24 6.48 -22.73
CA LEU A 117 9.73 7.75 -23.24
C LEU A 117 10.86 8.63 -23.80
N ALA A 118 12.01 8.69 -23.12
CA ALA A 118 13.16 9.44 -23.60
C ALA A 118 13.70 8.89 -24.94
N LEU A 119 13.71 7.57 -25.15
CA LEU A 119 14.11 6.98 -26.43
C LEU A 119 13.10 7.26 -27.55
N GLN A 120 11.80 7.34 -27.24
CA GLN A 120 10.78 7.66 -28.25
C GLN A 120 10.96 9.07 -28.84
N THR A 121 11.57 9.99 -28.10
CA THR A 121 11.91 11.34 -28.60
C THR A 121 13.08 11.37 -29.59
N GLN A 122 13.85 10.28 -29.68
CA GLN A 122 14.99 10.17 -30.59
C GLN A 122 14.51 9.67 -31.96
N ALA A 123 15.26 10.04 -33.02
CA ALA A 123 15.03 9.52 -34.37
C ALA A 123 15.18 7.98 -34.38
N GLU A 124 14.38 7.28 -35.18
CA GLU A 124 14.32 5.81 -35.13
C GLU A 124 15.68 5.14 -35.34
N ASP A 125 16.47 5.64 -36.30
CA ASP A 125 17.81 5.13 -36.61
C ASP A 125 18.84 5.33 -35.47
N SER A 126 18.54 6.21 -34.53
CA SER A 126 19.40 6.48 -33.36
C SER A 126 18.99 5.71 -32.10
N ARG A 127 17.90 4.94 -32.16
CA ARG A 127 17.43 4.11 -31.05
C ARG A 127 18.30 2.85 -30.96
N SER A 128 18.92 2.63 -29.80
CA SER A 128 19.76 1.45 -29.57
C SER A 128 18.92 0.25 -29.12
N GLN A 129 19.17 -0.90 -29.74
CA GLN A 129 18.60 -2.19 -29.31
C GLN A 129 19.02 -2.57 -27.88
N ASP A 130 20.21 -2.15 -27.43
CA ASP A 130 20.70 -2.41 -26.07
C ASP A 130 19.87 -1.64 -25.03
N ASP A 131 19.44 -0.42 -25.36
CA ASP A 131 18.61 0.37 -24.45
C ASP A 131 17.19 -0.23 -24.34
N GLN A 132 16.65 -0.76 -25.45
CA GLN A 132 15.38 -1.48 -25.42
C GLN A 132 15.49 -2.77 -24.58
N THR A 133 16.58 -3.52 -24.76
CA THR A 133 16.87 -4.72 -23.94
C THR A 133 16.98 -4.38 -22.46
N LEU A 134 17.59 -3.25 -22.10
CA LEU A 134 17.67 -2.78 -20.71
C LEU A 134 16.28 -2.46 -20.14
N ILE A 135 15.42 -1.76 -20.89
CA ILE A 135 14.04 -1.46 -20.47
C ILE A 135 13.29 -2.76 -20.17
N ASP A 136 13.36 -3.72 -21.09
CA ASP A 136 12.64 -4.99 -20.95
C ASP A 136 13.19 -5.81 -19.76
N SER A 137 14.50 -5.78 -19.55
CA SER A 137 15.15 -6.41 -18.40
C SER A 137 14.72 -5.78 -17.07
N MET A 138 14.63 -4.44 -17.00
CA MET A 138 14.15 -3.72 -15.82
C MET A 138 12.70 -4.06 -15.49
N ARG A 139 11.82 -4.10 -16.50
CA ARG A 139 10.41 -4.49 -16.34
C ARG A 139 10.27 -5.94 -15.88
N SER A 140 11.05 -6.85 -16.48
CA SER A 140 11.09 -8.25 -16.05
C SER A 140 11.55 -8.40 -14.60
N ALA A 141 12.59 -7.67 -14.19
CA ALA A 141 13.06 -7.63 -12.80
C ALA A 141 12.01 -7.07 -11.84
N ALA A 142 11.31 -5.99 -12.21
CA ALA A 142 10.22 -5.45 -11.41
C ALA A 142 9.08 -6.47 -11.23
N GLN A 143 8.67 -7.14 -12.30
CA GLN A 143 7.65 -8.20 -12.21
C GLN A 143 8.12 -9.40 -11.37
N LYS A 144 9.40 -9.78 -11.46
CA LYS A 144 10.00 -10.82 -10.62
C LYS A 144 9.90 -10.43 -9.14
N MET A 145 10.30 -9.21 -8.77
CA MET A 145 10.21 -8.70 -7.41
C MET A 145 8.78 -8.72 -6.85
N ILE A 146 7.79 -8.32 -7.66
CA ILE A 146 6.38 -8.36 -7.26
C ILE A 146 5.93 -9.80 -6.98
N ARG A 147 6.25 -10.74 -7.88
CA ARG A 147 5.89 -12.16 -7.69
C ARG A 147 6.56 -12.76 -6.45
N GLU A 148 7.87 -12.57 -6.31
CA GLU A 148 8.67 -13.08 -5.18
C GLU A 148 8.18 -12.48 -3.85
N GLY A 149 7.88 -11.18 -3.81
CA GLY A 149 7.32 -10.53 -2.62
C GLY A 149 5.97 -11.12 -2.20
N ARG A 150 5.07 -11.35 -3.16
CA ARG A 150 3.78 -12.00 -2.92
C ARG A 150 3.96 -13.43 -2.40
N GLU A 151 4.85 -14.21 -3.02
CA GLU A 151 5.14 -15.58 -2.61
C GLU A 151 5.73 -15.66 -1.19
N MET A 152 6.69 -14.78 -0.86
CA MET A 152 7.25 -14.68 0.49
C MET A 152 6.17 -14.30 1.51
N ARG A 153 5.29 -13.35 1.20
CA ARG A 153 4.21 -12.95 2.11
C ARG A 153 3.22 -14.09 2.36
N ILE A 154 2.83 -14.85 1.33
CA ILE A 154 1.96 -16.02 1.47
C ILE A 154 2.64 -17.06 2.35
N LYS A 155 3.90 -17.41 2.05
CA LYS A 155 4.67 -18.38 2.82
C LYS A 155 4.75 -18.00 4.30
N LEU A 156 5.19 -16.77 4.60
CA LEU A 156 5.30 -16.29 5.97
C LEU A 156 3.95 -16.22 6.69
N SER A 157 2.86 -15.92 5.97
CA SER A 157 1.51 -15.90 6.54
C SER A 157 1.07 -17.27 7.03
N PHE A 158 1.56 -18.37 6.43
CA PHE A 158 1.34 -19.74 6.91
C PHE A 158 2.30 -20.16 8.03
N GLU A 159 3.57 -19.76 7.96
CA GLU A 159 4.61 -20.18 8.90
C GLU A 159 4.54 -19.47 10.26
N LEU A 160 4.11 -18.21 10.27
CA LEU A 160 3.98 -17.42 11.49
C LEU A 160 2.70 -17.78 12.26
N PRO A 161 2.65 -17.51 13.59
CA PRO A 161 1.42 -17.64 14.36
C PRO A 161 0.25 -16.91 13.70
N PRO A 162 -0.97 -17.49 13.73
CA PRO A 162 -2.12 -16.92 13.06
C PRO A 162 -2.46 -15.54 13.60
N THR A 163 -2.75 -14.61 12.71
CA THR A 163 -3.24 -13.27 13.03
C THR A 163 -4.43 -12.92 12.15
N HIS A 164 -5.22 -11.94 12.58
CA HIS A 164 -6.29 -11.40 11.74
C HIS A 164 -5.78 -10.98 10.34
N GLY A 165 -4.68 -10.22 10.29
CA GLY A 165 -4.13 -9.71 9.03
C GLY A 165 -3.62 -10.80 8.11
N ASN A 166 -2.92 -11.80 8.64
CA ASN A 166 -2.44 -12.93 7.85
C ASN A 166 -3.61 -13.76 7.32
N LEU A 167 -4.63 -14.01 8.14
CA LEU A 167 -5.81 -14.75 7.71
C LEU A 167 -6.58 -13.98 6.62
N GLN A 168 -6.84 -12.69 6.83
CA GLN A 168 -7.50 -11.84 5.84
C GLN A 168 -6.74 -11.87 4.50
N TYR A 169 -5.42 -11.70 4.54
CA TYR A 169 -4.59 -11.75 3.35
C TYR A 169 -4.66 -13.12 2.64
N LEU A 170 -4.56 -14.23 3.37
CA LEU A 170 -4.65 -15.57 2.79
C LEU A 170 -6.03 -15.85 2.16
N ILE A 171 -7.10 -15.29 2.72
CA ILE A 171 -8.45 -15.37 2.16
C ILE A 171 -8.52 -14.58 0.85
N ASP A 172 -8.03 -13.34 0.85
CA ASP A 172 -8.03 -12.46 -0.34
C ASP A 172 -7.21 -13.08 -1.47
N GLU A 173 -6.09 -13.73 -1.13
CA GLU A 173 -5.23 -14.48 -2.05
C GLU A 173 -5.77 -15.87 -2.43
N LYS A 174 -6.97 -16.24 -1.94
CA LYS A 174 -7.66 -17.51 -2.19
C LYS A 174 -6.81 -18.74 -1.82
N GLN A 175 -5.98 -18.61 -0.79
CA GLN A 175 -5.07 -19.66 -0.31
C GLN A 175 -5.69 -20.55 0.76
N VAL A 176 -6.79 -20.11 1.38
CA VAL A 176 -7.49 -20.86 2.44
C VAL A 176 -8.99 -20.90 2.21
N GLN A 177 -9.65 -21.83 2.90
CA GLN A 177 -11.10 -21.99 2.94
C GLN A 177 -11.56 -22.10 4.40
N ILE A 178 -12.77 -21.65 4.70
CA ILE A 178 -13.33 -21.71 6.05
C ILE A 178 -14.51 -22.67 6.07
N ALA A 179 -14.56 -23.54 7.07
CA ALA A 179 -15.65 -24.48 7.29
C ALA A 179 -16.17 -24.38 8.74
N GLY A 180 -17.50 -24.30 8.90
CA GLY A 180 -18.13 -24.46 10.22
C GLY A 180 -17.98 -25.89 10.73
N LEU A 181 -17.66 -26.04 12.01
CA LEU A 181 -17.51 -27.36 12.65
C LEU A 181 -18.60 -27.58 13.69
N GLY A 182 -19.60 -28.38 13.33
CA GLY A 182 -20.65 -28.82 14.24
C GLY A 182 -21.41 -27.67 14.89
N LYS A 183 -22.12 -27.99 15.98
CA LYS A 183 -22.88 -27.02 16.78
C LYS A 183 -22.02 -26.49 17.93
N ARG A 184 -22.50 -25.43 18.60
CA ARG A 184 -21.87 -24.90 19.80
C ARG A 184 -21.67 -25.97 20.86
N ILE A 185 -20.46 -26.00 21.41
CA ILE A 185 -20.03 -26.94 22.44
C ILE A 185 -19.99 -26.19 23.78
N PRO A 186 -20.63 -26.70 24.84
CA PRO A 186 -20.47 -26.14 26.18
C PRO A 186 -19.04 -26.35 26.66
N LEU A 187 -18.38 -25.30 27.12
CA LEU A 187 -17.09 -25.40 27.79
C LEU A 187 -17.30 -25.64 29.28
N THR A 188 -16.54 -26.59 29.82
CA THR A 188 -16.56 -26.96 31.24
C THR A 188 -15.29 -26.49 31.91
N GLY A 189 -15.39 -25.92 33.12
CA GLY A 189 -14.25 -25.44 33.90
C GLY A 189 -14.37 -23.95 34.26
N GLU A 190 -13.26 -23.21 34.19
CA GLU A 190 -13.17 -21.79 34.57
C GLU A 190 -14.00 -20.85 33.68
N ARG A 191 -14.28 -21.26 32.44
CA ARG A 191 -15.26 -20.60 31.58
C ARG A 191 -16.45 -21.54 31.41
N GLN A 192 -17.62 -21.08 31.84
CA GLN A 192 -18.92 -21.73 31.64
C GLN A 192 -19.64 -21.10 30.44
N ASP A 193 -18.90 -20.87 29.35
CA ASP A 193 -19.42 -20.31 28.10
C ASP A 193 -19.60 -21.41 27.03
N TYR A 194 -20.13 -21.01 25.89
CA TYR A 194 -20.33 -21.86 24.72
C TYR A 194 -19.37 -21.46 23.61
N MET A 195 -18.81 -22.45 22.92
CA MET A 195 -17.87 -22.23 21.82
C MET A 195 -18.41 -22.77 20.50
N GLN A 196 -18.47 -21.92 19.47
CA GLN A 196 -18.58 -22.34 18.08
C GLN A 196 -17.17 -22.45 17.48
N GLU A 197 -16.87 -23.57 16.83
CA GLU A 197 -15.58 -23.81 16.17
C GLU A 197 -15.73 -23.75 14.65
N TYR A 198 -14.68 -23.26 14.00
CA TYR A 198 -14.51 -23.29 12.56
C TYR A 198 -13.10 -23.78 12.22
N ALA A 199 -12.95 -24.49 11.10
CA ALA A 199 -11.66 -24.85 10.55
C ALA A 199 -11.26 -23.83 9.49
N VAL A 200 -10.00 -23.37 9.55
CA VAL A 200 -9.34 -22.70 8.43
C VAL A 200 -8.49 -23.76 7.74
N ASN A 201 -8.84 -24.10 6.51
CA ASN A 201 -8.21 -25.17 5.74
C ASN A 201 -7.33 -24.60 4.63
N ASP A 202 -6.29 -25.34 4.25
CA ASP A 202 -5.62 -25.12 2.97
C ASP A 202 -6.56 -25.48 1.80
N ARG A 203 -6.08 -25.25 0.56
CA ARG A 203 -6.86 -25.55 -0.64
C ARG A 203 -7.08 -27.04 -0.87
N GLN A 204 -6.32 -27.90 -0.21
CA GLN A 204 -6.45 -29.36 -0.25
C GLN A 204 -7.44 -29.87 0.81
N GLY A 205 -8.01 -28.97 1.63
CA GLY A 205 -8.97 -29.31 2.67
C GLY A 205 -8.34 -29.75 3.99
N SER A 206 -7.01 -29.66 4.13
CA SER A 206 -6.35 -29.96 5.40
C SER A 206 -6.53 -28.78 6.33
N PRO A 207 -6.97 -28.98 7.58
CA PRO A 207 -7.02 -27.89 8.55
C PRO A 207 -5.63 -27.31 8.74
N LEU A 208 -5.52 -26.01 8.96
CA LEU A 208 -4.30 -25.28 9.28
C LEU A 208 -4.44 -24.66 10.67
N TRP A 209 -5.55 -23.98 10.90
CA TRP A 209 -5.90 -23.32 12.16
C TRP A 209 -7.37 -23.58 12.51
N TYR A 210 -7.74 -23.22 13.73
CA TYR A 210 -9.13 -23.24 14.19
C TYR A 210 -9.53 -21.86 14.67
N ALA A 211 -10.72 -21.40 14.30
CA ALA A 211 -11.30 -20.18 14.85
C ALA A 211 -12.33 -20.56 15.91
N HIS A 212 -12.21 -19.93 17.08
CA HIS A 212 -13.07 -20.13 18.25
C HIS A 212 -13.87 -18.87 18.50
N PHE A 213 -15.19 -19.02 18.49
CA PHE A 213 -16.15 -17.96 18.82
C PHE A 213 -16.85 -18.32 20.12
N HIS A 214 -16.76 -17.45 21.11
CA HIS A 214 -17.33 -17.63 22.44
C HIS A 214 -18.68 -16.92 22.55
N TYR A 215 -19.60 -17.53 23.29
CA TYR A 215 -20.96 -17.07 23.52
C TYR A 215 -21.36 -17.35 24.96
N ASP A 216 -22.14 -16.47 25.58
CA ASP A 216 -22.61 -16.69 26.95
C ASP A 216 -23.54 -17.90 27.05
N GLU A 217 -24.38 -18.14 26.03
CA GLU A 217 -25.38 -19.21 26.02
C GLU A 217 -25.40 -20.00 24.70
N ALA A 218 -25.98 -21.21 24.75
CA ALA A 218 -26.09 -22.12 23.61
C ALA A 218 -26.79 -21.49 22.39
N HIS A 219 -27.71 -20.56 22.64
CA HIS A 219 -28.64 -20.02 21.66
C HIS A 219 -28.52 -18.49 21.50
N THR A 220 -27.46 -17.89 22.07
CA THR A 220 -27.10 -16.48 21.82
C THR A 220 -27.05 -16.23 20.30
N PRO A 221 -27.61 -15.13 19.76
CA PRO A 221 -27.53 -14.85 18.33
C PRO A 221 -26.08 -14.86 17.84
N LYS A 222 -25.83 -15.38 16.63
CA LYS A 222 -24.46 -15.55 16.08
C LYS A 222 -23.63 -14.25 16.01
N ALA A 223 -24.29 -13.11 15.83
CA ALA A 223 -23.64 -11.79 15.84
C ALA A 223 -23.19 -11.34 17.24
N ASN A 224 -23.74 -11.94 18.30
CA ASN A 224 -23.52 -11.55 19.69
C ASN A 224 -22.48 -12.47 20.37
N TYR A 225 -21.40 -12.81 19.67
CA TYR A 225 -20.27 -13.49 20.27
C TYR A 225 -19.51 -12.54 21.21
N THR A 226 -18.96 -13.06 22.31
CA THR A 226 -18.21 -12.27 23.31
C THR A 226 -16.72 -12.19 23.00
N ALA A 227 -16.18 -13.20 22.30
CA ALA A 227 -14.80 -13.21 21.82
C ALA A 227 -14.65 -14.09 20.58
N ALA A 228 -13.79 -13.69 19.65
CA ALA A 228 -13.41 -14.48 18.49
C ALA A 228 -11.89 -14.49 18.33
N HIS A 229 -11.28 -15.67 18.21
CA HIS A 229 -9.83 -15.78 18.03
C HIS A 229 -9.40 -17.07 17.33
N LEU A 230 -8.18 -17.05 16.79
CA LEU A 230 -7.53 -18.14 16.09
C LEU A 230 -6.64 -18.97 17.05
N LYS A 231 -6.55 -20.25 16.74
CA LYS A 231 -5.71 -21.25 17.42
C LYS A 231 -4.91 -22.03 16.37
N THR A 232 -3.66 -22.35 16.68
CA THR A 232 -2.95 -23.39 15.91
C THR A 232 -3.54 -24.78 16.19
N LYS A 233 -3.17 -25.78 15.39
CA LYS A 233 -3.62 -27.17 15.60
C LYS A 233 -3.23 -27.69 16.98
N GLU A 234 -1.99 -27.44 17.38
CA GLU A 234 -1.41 -27.87 18.65
C GLU A 234 -2.12 -27.17 19.82
N GLN A 235 -2.61 -25.96 19.59
CA GLN A 235 -3.30 -25.14 20.58
C GLN A 235 -4.81 -25.36 20.65
N ARG A 236 -5.40 -26.09 19.69
CA ARG A 236 -6.85 -26.24 19.52
C ARG A 236 -7.58 -26.59 20.83
N LYS A 237 -6.99 -27.44 21.69
CA LYS A 237 -7.63 -27.90 22.94
C LYS A 237 -7.24 -27.09 24.18
N PHE A 238 -6.35 -26.10 24.07
CA PHE A 238 -5.90 -25.32 25.22
C PHE A 238 -6.75 -24.07 25.41
N SER A 239 -7.24 -23.87 26.64
CA SER A 239 -7.92 -22.64 27.03
C SER A 239 -6.97 -21.43 26.93
N TYR A 240 -7.54 -20.24 26.82
CA TYR A 240 -6.77 -19.00 26.77
C TYR A 240 -5.85 -18.81 27.97
N ILE A 241 -6.33 -19.10 29.19
CA ILE A 241 -5.56 -19.01 30.44
C ILE A 241 -4.39 -20.01 30.43
N VAL A 242 -4.63 -21.25 30.01
CA VAL A 242 -3.56 -22.26 29.89
C VAL A 242 -2.51 -21.85 28.85
N GLN A 243 -2.90 -21.13 27.80
CA GLN A 243 -1.93 -20.61 26.82
C GLN A 243 -1.11 -19.45 27.38
N LEU A 244 -1.72 -18.54 28.14
CA LEU A 244 -1.00 -17.47 28.83
C LEU A 244 -0.04 -18.01 29.89
N ASP A 245 -0.46 -19.00 30.68
CA ASP A 245 0.40 -19.64 31.69
C ASP A 245 1.60 -20.38 31.04
N LYS A 246 1.36 -21.05 29.91
CA LYS A 246 2.42 -21.66 29.10
C LYS A 246 3.30 -20.64 28.37
N ALA A 247 2.81 -19.42 28.14
CA ALA A 247 3.55 -18.35 27.48
C ALA A 247 4.53 -17.68 28.45
N LYS A 248 5.63 -18.38 28.75
CA LYS A 248 6.66 -17.93 29.72
C LYS A 248 7.54 -16.78 29.23
N THR A 249 7.32 -16.27 28.03
CA THR A 249 8.10 -15.18 27.43
C THR A 249 7.17 -14.12 26.85
N ALA A 250 7.58 -12.84 26.92
CA ALA A 250 6.80 -11.74 26.36
C ALA A 250 6.40 -11.95 24.88
N PRO A 251 7.27 -12.50 23.99
CA PRO A 251 6.88 -12.87 22.63
C PRO A 251 5.76 -13.92 22.54
N ALA A 252 5.76 -14.92 23.43
CA ALA A 252 4.74 -15.96 23.43
C ALA A 252 3.38 -15.40 23.87
N ILE A 253 3.36 -14.51 24.88
CA ILE A 253 2.14 -13.84 25.36
C ILE A 253 1.52 -13.01 24.24
N VAL A 254 2.34 -12.23 23.53
CA VAL A 254 1.90 -11.42 22.37
C VAL A 254 1.26 -12.29 21.29
N ASN A 255 1.79 -13.48 21.02
CA ASN A 255 1.23 -14.39 20.01
C ASN A 255 -0.18 -14.87 20.38
N VAL A 256 -0.48 -15.06 21.67
CA VAL A 256 -1.83 -15.43 22.12
C VAL A 256 -2.83 -14.30 21.85
N HIS A 257 -2.44 -13.04 22.07
CA HIS A 257 -3.32 -11.88 21.81
C HIS A 257 -3.53 -11.58 20.32
N ARG A 258 -2.51 -11.82 19.47
CA ARG A 258 -2.59 -11.52 18.02
C ARG A 258 -3.58 -12.40 17.25
N GLY A 259 -4.03 -13.50 17.83
CA GLY A 259 -5.02 -14.39 17.23
C GLY A 259 -6.44 -13.82 17.19
N GLN A 260 -6.73 -12.65 17.79
CA GLN A 260 -8.08 -12.08 17.78
C GLN A 260 -8.61 -11.85 16.36
N ILE A 261 -9.89 -12.14 16.14
CA ILE A 261 -10.56 -11.96 14.85
C ILE A 261 -11.39 -10.68 14.90
N GLY A 262 -11.10 -9.74 14.00
CA GLY A 262 -11.89 -8.52 13.81
C GLY A 262 -13.31 -8.79 13.31
N LYS A 263 -14.21 -7.86 13.62
CA LYS A 263 -15.66 -7.97 13.36
C LYS A 263 -15.99 -8.21 11.88
N ASP A 264 -15.40 -7.44 10.98
CA ASP A 264 -15.70 -7.55 9.53
C ASP A 264 -15.37 -8.95 8.97
N LEU A 265 -14.23 -9.51 9.40
CA LEU A 265 -13.81 -10.85 8.98
C LEU A 265 -14.74 -11.92 9.57
N ALA A 266 -15.12 -11.78 10.84
CA ALA A 266 -16.10 -12.64 11.49
C ALA A 266 -17.43 -12.66 10.73
N GLU A 267 -18.02 -11.49 10.51
CA GLU A 267 -19.33 -11.34 9.86
C GLU A 267 -19.35 -11.84 8.43
N ARG A 268 -18.26 -11.62 7.68
CA ARG A 268 -18.20 -12.00 6.26
C ARG A 268 -17.93 -13.48 6.05
N TRP A 269 -17.05 -14.08 6.86
CA TRP A 269 -16.48 -15.39 6.54
C TRP A 269 -16.80 -16.50 7.54
N PHE A 270 -17.21 -16.17 8.76
CA PHE A 270 -17.46 -17.16 9.82
C PHE A 270 -18.94 -17.26 10.17
N LEU A 271 -19.58 -16.15 10.51
CA LEU A 271 -20.98 -16.15 10.95
C LEU A 271 -21.99 -16.68 9.91
N PRO A 272 -21.78 -16.55 8.58
CA PRO A 272 -22.66 -17.18 7.60
C PRO A 272 -22.62 -18.72 7.65
N LEU A 273 -21.57 -19.29 8.22
CA LEU A 273 -21.35 -20.74 8.33
C LEU A 273 -21.81 -21.31 9.69
N ALA A 274 -22.33 -20.47 10.59
CA ALA A 274 -23.00 -20.93 11.81
C ALA A 274 -24.47 -21.23 11.52
N ASP A 275 -24.92 -22.40 11.96
CA ASP A 275 -26.32 -22.82 12.02
C ASP A 275 -27.14 -21.95 12.99
#